data_AF-A0A916H831-F1
#
_entry.id   AF-A0A916H831-F1
#
_cell.length_a   1.000
_cell.length_b   1.000
_cell.length_c   1.000
_cell.angle_alpha   90.00
_cell.angle_beta   90.00
_cell.angle_gamma   90.00
#
_symmetry.space_group_name_H-M   'P 1'
#
loop_
_entity.id
_entity.type
_entity.pdbx_description
1 polymer ?
#
loop_
_entity_poly.entity_id
_entity_poly.type
_entity_poly.pdbx_seq_one_letter_code
_entity_poly.pdbx_strand_id
1 'polypeptide(L)' 'MPQQLTLDIRPERNPTLDNFVAGANAELVARLRAAAQPRAFDAVYLWGPAGCGRSHLLQATRAAAEQAGRRVILVAAE' A
#
# COMPACT_ATOMS: atom_id res chain seq x y z
N MET A 1 12.31 -12.30 -40.95
CA MET A 1 12.42 -12.48 -39.49
C MET A 1 12.00 -11.18 -38.83
N PRO A 2 10.98 -11.15 -37.96
CA PRO A 2 10.58 -9.91 -37.30
C PRO A 2 11.70 -9.41 -36.36
N GLN A 3 11.98 -8.11 -36.40
CA GLN A 3 13.00 -7.49 -35.57
C GLN A 3 12.45 -7.30 -34.15
N GLN A 4 13.05 -7.94 -33.15
CA GLN A 4 12.66 -7.77 -31.75
C GLN A 4 13.16 -6.42 -31.23
N LEU A 5 12.23 -5.59 -30.78
CA LEU A 5 12.53 -4.32 -30.13
C LEU A 5 12.72 -4.54 -28.62
N THR A 6 13.63 -3.77 -28.02
CA THR A 6 13.83 -3.79 -26.57
C THR A 6 12.59 -3.22 -25.88
N LEU A 7 11.94 -4.03 -25.05
CA LEU A 7 10.86 -3.58 -24.18
C LEU A 7 11.47 -2.94 -22.93
N ASP A 8 11.24 -1.64 -22.74
CA ASP A 8 11.68 -0.92 -21.55
C ASP A 8 10.79 -1.30 -20.35
N ILE A 9 11.14 -2.38 -19.67
CA ILE A 9 10.48 -2.82 -18.44
C ILE A 9 11.05 -2.00 -17.29
N ARG A 10 10.22 -1.11 -16.75
CA ARG A 10 10.57 -0.31 -15.58
C ARG A 10 10.33 -1.11 -14.29
N PRO A 11 11.13 -0.90 -13.24
CA PRO A 11 10.91 -1.54 -11.95
C PRO A 11 9.54 -1.17 -11.37
N GLU A 12 8.99 -2.08 -10.55
CA GLU A 12 7.73 -1.85 -9.86
C GLU A 12 7.81 -0.60 -8.99
N ARG A 13 6.75 0.21 -9.03
CA ARG A 13 6.67 1.42 -8.20
C ARG A 13 6.49 0.99 -6.75
N ASN A 14 7.17 1.69 -5.84
CA ASN A 14 6.94 1.52 -4.41
C ASN A 14 5.44 1.67 -4.07
N PRO A 15 4.87 0.80 -3.24
CA PRO A 15 3.47 0.86 -2.88
C PRO A 15 3.18 2.12 -2.05
N THR A 16 2.18 2.88 -2.50
CA THR A 16 1.67 4.06 -1.81
C THR A 16 0.15 4.00 -1.78
N LEU A 17 -0.48 4.80 -0.92
CA LEU A 17 -1.94 4.88 -0.88
C LEU A 17 -2.49 5.62 -2.11
N ASP A 18 -1.65 6.37 -2.83
CA ASP A 18 -2.02 7.12 -4.04
C ASP A 18 -1.99 6.25 -5.31
N ASN A 19 -1.16 5.20 -5.34
CA ASN A 19 -1.09 4.28 -6.48
C ASN A 19 -1.89 2.98 -6.28
N PHE A 20 -2.71 2.90 -5.23
CA PHE A 20 -3.68 1.83 -5.03
C PHE A 20 -5.00 2.17 -5.72
N VAL A 21 -5.50 1.25 -6.55
CA VAL A 21 -6.81 1.41 -7.22
C VAL A 21 -7.92 1.11 -6.21
N ALA A 22 -8.47 2.16 -5.60
CA ALA A 22 -9.40 2.01 -4.48
C ALA A 22 -10.69 1.26 -4.84
N GLY A 23 -11.32 1.58 -5.98
CA GLY A 23 -12.64 1.03 -6.33
C GLY A 23 -13.65 1.24 -5.21
N ALA A 24 -14.34 0.16 -4.80
CA ALA A 24 -15.26 0.18 -3.67
C ALA A 24 -14.59 0.35 -2.29
N ASN A 25 -13.26 0.26 -2.20
CA ASN A 25 -12.50 0.34 -0.95
C ASN A 25 -12.07 1.78 -0.58
N ALA A 26 -12.74 2.81 -1.12
CA ALA A 26 -12.37 4.20 -0.87
C ALA A 26 -12.38 4.56 0.63
N GLU A 27 -13.37 4.04 1.37
CA GLU A 27 -13.46 4.23 2.83
C GLU A 27 -12.28 3.58 3.56
N LEU A 28 -11.92 2.35 3.19
CA LEU A 28 -10.75 1.67 3.75
C LEU A 28 -9.48 2.50 3.52
N VAL A 29 -9.26 3.01 2.30
CA VAL A 29 -8.09 3.84 1.99
C VAL A 29 -8.09 5.12 2.82
N ALA A 30 -9.24 5.78 2.99
CA ALA A 30 -9.36 6.96 3.85
C ALA A 30 -9.04 6.63 5.33
N ARG A 31 -9.53 5.50 5.84
CA ARG A 31 -9.25 5.02 7.20
C ARG A 31 -7.76 4.75 7.40
N LEU A 32 -7.10 4.13 6.42
CA LEU A 32 -5.65 3.87 6.47
C LEU A 32 -4.83 5.17 6.43
N ARG A 33 -5.25 6.17 5.64
CA ARG A 33 -4.62 7.50 5.65
C ARG A 33 -4.73 8.17 7.02
N ALA A 34 -5.90 8.10 7.64
CA ALA A 34 -6.11 8.63 8.99
C ALA A 34 -5.27 7.87 10.03
N ALA A 35 -5.26 6.53 9.97
CA ALA A 35 -4.48 5.68 10.86
C ALA A 35 -2.97 5.91 10.74
N ALA A 36 -2.47 6.41 9.61
CA ALA A 36 -1.08 6.78 9.42
C ALA A 36 -0.68 8.10 10.11
N GLN A 37 -1.63 8.97 10.45
CA GLN A 37 -1.35 10.27 11.09
C GLN A 37 -0.93 10.11 12.56
N PRO A 38 -0.15 11.04 13.13
CA PRO A 38 0.15 11.05 14.55
C PRO A 38 -1.12 11.12 15.40
N ARG A 39 -1.10 10.51 16.59
CA ARG A 39 -2.23 10.48 17.54
C ARG A 39 -3.52 9.78 17.02
N ALA A 40 -3.42 9.03 15.92
CA ALA A 40 -4.47 8.09 15.54
C ALA A 40 -4.38 6.81 16.38
N PHE A 41 -5.50 6.38 16.97
CA PHE A 41 -5.60 5.20 17.84
C PHE A 41 -6.51 4.11 17.24
N ASP A 42 -6.53 4.02 15.90
CA ASP A 42 -7.35 3.07 15.18
C ASP A 42 -6.67 1.71 15.05
N ALA A 43 -7.45 0.63 15.21
CA ALA A 43 -7.07 -0.71 14.81
C ALA A 43 -7.94 -1.12 13.61
N VAL A 44 -7.31 -1.59 12.54
CA VAL A 44 -7.99 -2.01 11.30
C VAL A 44 -7.66 -3.47 11.01
N TYR A 45 -8.70 -4.29 10.88
CA TYR A 45 -8.56 -5.66 10.41
C TYR A 45 -8.92 -5.73 8.92
N LEU A 46 -7.97 -6.15 8.09
CA LEU A 46 -8.14 -6.24 6.64
C LEU A 46 -8.09 -7.70 6.17
N TRP A 47 -9.09 -8.11 5.42
CA TRP A 47 -9.20 -9.45 4.84
C TRP A 47 -9.65 -9.38 3.38
N GLY A 48 -9.43 -10.46 2.64
CA GLY A 48 -9.75 -10.55 1.23
C GLY A 48 -9.01 -11.72 0.55
N PRO A 49 -9.35 -12.02 -0.71
CA PRO A 49 -8.74 -13.14 -1.45
C PRO A 49 -7.25 -12.92 -1.71
N ALA A 50 -6.55 -13.97 -2.14
CA ALA A 50 -5.16 -13.83 -2.61
C ALA A 50 -5.08 -12.83 -3.76
N GLY A 51 -4.04 -11.98 -3.78
CA GLY A 51 -3.85 -10.99 -4.83
C GLY A 51 -4.67 -9.70 -4.71
N CYS A 52 -5.53 -9.52 -3.70
CA CYS A 52 -6.33 -8.28 -3.56
C CYS A 52 -5.57 -7.04 -3.06
N GLY A 53 -4.24 -7.13 -2.88
CA GLY A 53 -3.42 -5.97 -2.50
C GLY A 53 -3.29 -5.70 -1.00
N ARG A 54 -3.58 -6.67 -0.11
CA ARG A 54 -3.38 -6.52 1.35
C ARG A 54 -1.96 -6.10 1.72
N SER A 55 -0.95 -6.77 1.14
CA SER A 55 0.46 -6.43 1.36
C SER A 55 0.82 -5.04 0.83
N HIS A 56 0.26 -4.65 -0.33
CA HIS A 56 0.41 -3.30 -0.88
C HIS A 56 -0.13 -2.26 0.08
N LEU A 57 -1.36 -2.42 0.56
CA LEU A 57 -1.99 -1.49 1.51
C LEU A 57 -1.22 -1.40 2.83
N LEU A 58 -0.70 -2.52 3.34
CA LEU A 58 0.11 -2.54 4.56
C LEU A 58 1.43 -1.76 4.38
N GLN A 59 2.16 -2.02 3.30
CA GLN A 59 3.41 -1.32 2.97
C GLN A 59 3.18 0.17 2.67
N ALA A 60 2.10 0.49 1.95
CA ALA A 60 1.68 1.86 1.66
C ALA A 60 1.32 2.65 2.93
N THR A 61 0.63 2.01 3.88
CA THR A 61 0.27 2.62 5.17
C THR A 61 1.53 2.87 6.01
N ARG A 62 2.49 1.94 6.01
CA ARG A 62 3.80 2.15 6.62
C ARG A 62 4.50 3.37 6.03
N ALA A 63 4.60 3.45 4.71
CA ALA A 63 5.26 4.58 4.04
C ALA A 63 4.59 5.92 4.38
N ALA A 64 3.26 5.97 4.39
CA ALA A 64 2.50 7.16 4.78
C ALA A 64 2.75 7.56 6.25
N ALA A 65 2.83 6.59 7.16
CA ALA A 65 3.08 6.85 8.58
C ALA A 65 4.53 7.30 8.85
N GLU A 66 5.51 6.72 8.15
CA GLU A 66 6.90 7.17 8.18
C GLU A 66 7.02 8.63 7.67
N GLN A 67 6.35 8.97 6.57
CA GLN A 67 6.28 10.36 6.05
C GLN A 67 5.62 11.31 7.05
N ALA A 68 4.64 10.84 7.82
CA ALA A 68 4.00 11.61 8.88
C ALA A 68 4.85 11.68 10.19
N GLY A 69 6.09 11.20 10.17
CA GLY A 69 7.02 11.26 11.30
C GLY A 69 6.78 10.22 12.38
N ARG A 70 6.02 9.15 12.11
CA ARG A 70 5.80 8.07 13.07
C ARG A 70 6.88 7.00 12.93
N ARG A 71 7.23 6.39 14.07
CA ARG A 71 7.98 5.13 14.08
C ARG A 71 7.01 3.98 13.82
N VAL A 72 7.32 3.16 12.82
CA VAL A 72 6.47 2.07 12.35
C VAL A 72 7.27 0.78 12.36
N ILE A 73 6.62 -0.32 12.76
CA ILE A 73 7.15 -1.67 12.65
C ILE A 73 6.17 -2.45 11.78
N LEU A 74 6.69 -3.09 10.73
CA LEU A 74 5.93 -3.99 9.89
C LEU A 74 6.37 -5.42 10.21
N VAL A 75 5.42 -6.23 10.66
CA VAL A 75 5.62 -7.65 10.93
C VAL A 75 4.89 -8.42 9.85
N ALA A 76 5.65 -9.08 8.98
CA ALA A 76 5.09 -10.05 8.03
C ALA A 76 5.15 -11.43 8.70
N ALA A 77 4.04 -12.17 8.63
CA ALA A 77 4.06 -13.60 8.89
C ALA A 77 4.43 -14.31 7.58
N GLU A 78 5.36 -15.25 7.65
CA GLU A 78 5.69 -16.17 6.56
C GLU A 78 4.56 -17.18 6.32
#